data_AF-A0A2G1VP78-F1
#
_entry.id   AF-A0A2G1VP78-F1
#
_cell.length_a   1.000
_cell.length_b   1.000
_cell.length_c   1.000
_cell.angle_alpha   90.00
_cell.angle_beta   90.00
_cell.angle_gamma   90.00
#
_symmetry.space_group_name_H-M   'P 1'
#
loop_
_entity.id
_entity.type
_entity.pdbx_description
1 polymer ?
#
loop_
_entity_poly.entity_id
_entity_poly.type
_entity_poly.pdbx_seq_one_letter_code
_entity_poly.pdbx_strand_id
1 'polypeptide(L)'
;MKKSIFTLLLAAGIFTVSCGDRKTNSENEIQLEEREGPVVEGKDMIPADDSDSAQNKAEIVSAKQVVNKYFSALDRGDFTEAYEQMSRSSDRGTSSEFAEENAGIETITVSFTQDATVNTNTNGTEIELPLRYTVKTKNENTETYSGSAIVLKASGEDSDYQILKMNVTREDS
;
A
#
# COMPACT_ATOMS: atom_id res chain seq x y z
N MET A 1 -10.66 6.47 58.24
CA MET A 1 -12.03 6.82 57.77
C MET A 1 -12.49 5.75 56.77
N LYS A 2 -13.82 5.53 56.71
CA LYS A 2 -14.64 4.53 55.97
C LYS A 2 -14.13 4.21 54.53
N LYS A 3 -13.97 2.96 54.08
CA LYS A 3 -14.91 1.88 53.62
C LYS A 3 -15.61 2.10 52.26
N SER A 4 -15.67 1.00 51.48
CA SER A 4 -16.50 0.63 50.28
C SER A 4 -15.95 1.08 48.91
N ILE A 5 -15.65 0.23 47.91
CA ILE A 5 -16.28 -0.96 47.25
C ILE A 5 -17.56 -0.62 46.46
N PHE A 6 -17.61 -1.10 45.19
CA PHE A 6 -18.72 -1.42 44.25
C PHE A 6 -18.63 -0.63 42.93
N THR A 7 -18.31 -1.17 41.73
CA THR A 7 -18.74 -2.36 40.93
C THR A 7 -19.78 -2.00 39.85
N LEU A 8 -19.41 -2.31 38.59
CA LEU A 8 -20.19 -2.65 37.36
C LEU A 8 -21.29 -1.70 36.83
N LEU A 9 -21.29 -1.42 35.51
CA LEU A 9 -22.13 -2.18 34.55
C LEU A 9 -21.91 -1.81 33.07
N LEU A 10 -22.04 -2.88 32.28
CA LEU A 10 -22.02 -3.08 30.84
C LEU A 10 -23.29 -2.56 30.16
N ALA A 11 -23.20 -2.09 28.91
CA ALA A 11 -24.32 -2.15 27.97
C ALA A 11 -23.83 -2.23 26.52
N ALA A 12 -23.83 -3.45 25.98
CA ALA A 12 -23.75 -3.71 24.55
C ALA A 12 -25.15 -3.54 23.93
N GLY A 13 -25.27 -2.72 22.89
CA GLY A 13 -26.49 -2.58 22.10
C GLY A 13 -26.27 -3.09 20.69
N ILE A 14 -26.75 -4.31 20.41
CA ILE A 14 -26.85 -4.86 19.06
C ILE A 14 -28.22 -4.45 18.50
N PHE A 15 -28.24 -3.65 17.44
CA PHE A 15 -29.46 -3.42 16.66
C PHE A 15 -29.54 -4.46 15.54
N THR A 16 -30.38 -5.48 15.72
CA THR A 16 -30.87 -6.34 14.64
C THR A 16 -32.15 -5.73 14.09
N VAL A 17 -32.14 -5.32 12.82
CA VAL A 17 -33.36 -4.89 12.11
C VAL A 17 -33.66 -5.91 11.01
N SER A 18 -34.55 -6.82 11.37
CA SER A 18 -35.64 -7.37 10.54
C SER A 18 -35.31 -7.85 9.12
N CYS A 19 -35.14 -9.17 8.99
CA CYS A 19 -35.45 -9.91 7.77
C CYS A 19 -36.91 -9.66 7.38
N GLY A 20 -37.12 -8.90 6.31
CA GLY A 20 -38.42 -8.75 5.66
C GLY A 20 -38.80 -10.03 4.92
N ASP A 21 -39.77 -10.73 5.50
CA ASP A 21 -40.52 -11.86 4.96
C ASP A 21 -41.18 -11.48 3.63
N ARG A 22 -40.65 -11.96 2.49
CA ARG A 22 -41.26 -11.77 1.17
C ARG A 22 -41.91 -13.09 0.75
N LYS A 23 -43.20 -13.20 1.05
CA LYS A 23 -44.08 -14.27 0.60
C LYS A 23 -44.07 -14.36 -0.94
N THR A 24 -43.75 -15.55 -1.42
CA THR A 24 -43.99 -16.03 -2.78
C THR A 24 -45.48 -16.01 -3.07
N ASN A 25 -45.88 -15.49 -4.23
CA ASN A 25 -47.17 -15.85 -4.80
C ASN A 25 -47.15 -15.83 -6.34
N SER A 26 -47.63 -16.95 -6.87
CA SER A 26 -48.29 -17.16 -8.16
C SER A 26 -47.57 -16.74 -9.44
N GLU A 27 -47.02 -17.75 -10.11
CA GLU A 27 -47.44 -18.17 -11.46
C GLU A 27 -47.77 -17.04 -12.44
N ASN A 28 -46.80 -16.73 -13.30
CA ASN A 28 -47.08 -16.24 -14.64
C ASN A 28 -46.19 -17.04 -15.59
N GLU A 29 -46.81 -17.94 -16.35
CA GLU A 29 -46.18 -18.66 -17.46
C GLU A 29 -45.65 -17.63 -18.48
N ILE A 30 -44.33 -17.53 -18.60
CA ILE A 30 -43.70 -16.77 -19.67
C ILE A 30 -43.41 -17.78 -20.79
N GLN A 31 -44.21 -17.74 -21.85
CA GLN A 31 -43.90 -18.43 -23.09
C GLN A 31 -42.61 -17.84 -23.66
N LEU A 32 -41.52 -18.62 -23.67
CA LEU A 32 -40.27 -18.28 -24.33
C LEU A 32 -40.44 -18.58 -25.83
N GLU A 33 -40.79 -17.57 -26.62
CA GLU A 33 -40.56 -17.63 -28.06
C GLU A 33 -39.04 -17.56 -28.32
N GLU A 34 -38.51 -18.65 -28.86
CA GLU A 34 -37.12 -18.79 -29.30
C GLU A 34 -36.86 -17.84 -30.48
N ARG A 35 -36.31 -16.67 -30.17
CA ARG A 35 -35.87 -15.70 -31.17
C ARG A 35 -34.43 -16.02 -31.55
N GLU A 36 -34.24 -16.71 -32.67
CA GLU A 36 -32.93 -16.86 -33.30
C GLU A 36 -32.39 -15.47 -33.69
N GLY A 37 -31.56 -14.89 -32.81
CA GLY A 37 -30.75 -13.73 -33.15
C GLY A 37 -29.55 -14.17 -33.98
N PRO A 38 -29.13 -13.40 -35.00
CA PRO A 38 -27.92 -13.73 -35.75
C PRO A 38 -26.70 -13.74 -34.82
N VAL A 39 -25.90 -14.80 -34.92
CA VAL A 39 -24.59 -14.92 -34.26
C VAL A 39 -23.74 -13.75 -34.73
N VAL A 40 -23.57 -12.74 -33.87
CA VAL A 40 -22.56 -11.71 -34.08
C VAL A 40 -21.22 -12.39 -33.83
N GLU A 41 -20.46 -12.64 -34.90
CA GLU A 41 -19.04 -12.96 -34.80
C GLU A 41 -18.39 -11.90 -33.92
N GLY A 42 -17.98 -12.31 -32.70
CA GLY A 42 -17.26 -11.47 -31.76
C GLY A 42 -15.89 -11.11 -32.33
N LYS A 43 -15.86 -10.08 -33.18
CA LYS A 43 -14.63 -9.42 -33.57
C LYS A 43 -14.23 -8.46 -32.45
N ASP A 44 -12.96 -8.61 -32.08
CA ASP A 44 -12.15 -7.70 -31.30
C ASP A 44 -12.57 -7.51 -29.83
N MET A 45 -12.22 -8.50 -28.99
CA MET A 45 -11.77 -8.15 -27.65
C MET A 45 -10.42 -7.45 -27.78
N ILE A 46 -10.46 -6.12 -27.94
CA ILE A 46 -9.36 -5.28 -27.50
C ILE A 46 -9.20 -5.63 -26.00
N PRO A 47 -8.04 -6.14 -25.54
CA PRO A 47 -7.85 -6.35 -24.12
C PRO A 47 -8.14 -5.03 -23.44
N ALA A 48 -9.01 -5.06 -22.42
CA ALA A 48 -9.23 -3.90 -21.58
C ALA A 48 -7.85 -3.49 -21.06
N ASP A 49 -7.38 -2.34 -21.53
CA ASP A 49 -6.21 -1.66 -21.00
C ASP A 49 -6.61 -1.12 -19.63
N ASP A 50 -6.77 -2.06 -18.68
CA ASP A 50 -7.20 -1.83 -17.32
C ASP A 50 -5.93 -1.54 -16.53
N SER A 51 -5.27 -0.43 -16.89
CA SER A 51 -3.99 -0.03 -16.31
C SER A 51 -4.09 0.23 -14.80
N ASP A 52 -5.31 0.28 -14.24
CA ASP A 52 -5.57 0.52 -12.82
C ASP A 52 -6.76 -0.27 -12.28
N SER A 53 -6.62 -1.60 -12.18
CA SER A 53 -7.56 -2.43 -11.42
C SER A 53 -7.69 -1.92 -9.97
N ALA A 54 -8.86 -2.10 -9.33
CA ALA A 54 -9.05 -1.71 -7.93
C ALA A 54 -8.04 -2.36 -6.97
N GLN A 55 -7.60 -3.57 -7.31
CA GLN A 55 -6.52 -4.27 -6.62
C GLN A 55 -5.21 -3.49 -6.73
N ASN A 56 -4.78 -3.12 -7.95
CA ASN A 56 -3.54 -2.36 -8.16
C ASN A 56 -3.52 -1.07 -7.34
N LYS A 57 -4.66 -0.35 -7.25
CA LYS A 57 -4.77 0.87 -6.44
C LYS A 57 -4.53 0.61 -4.95
N ALA A 58 -5.08 -0.47 -4.41
CA ALA A 58 -4.86 -0.83 -3.00
C ALA A 58 -3.39 -1.18 -2.73
N GLU A 59 -2.77 -1.97 -3.61
CA GLU A 59 -1.37 -2.35 -3.49
C GLU A 59 -0.46 -1.11 -3.56
N ILE A 60 -0.71 -0.18 -4.48
CA ILE A 60 0.02 1.08 -4.59
C ILE A 60 -0.11 1.93 -3.32
N VAL A 61 -1.30 2.01 -2.71
CA VAL A 61 -1.51 2.77 -1.46
C VAL A 61 -0.70 2.15 -0.33
N SER A 62 -0.73 0.83 -0.17
CA SER A 62 0.07 0.13 0.84
C SER A 62 1.58 0.34 0.64
N ALA A 63 2.05 0.28 -0.60
CA ALA A 63 3.45 0.55 -0.91
C ALA A 63 3.87 1.99 -0.59
N LYS A 64 3.02 2.98 -0.94
CA LYS A 64 3.26 4.39 -0.58
C LYS A 64 3.31 4.60 0.92
N GLN A 65 2.48 3.88 1.69
CA GLN A 65 2.50 3.95 3.15
C GLN A 65 3.82 3.46 3.74
N VAL A 66 4.38 2.35 3.22
CA VAL A 66 5.69 1.84 3.66
C VAL A 66 6.80 2.85 3.37
N VAL A 67 6.84 3.41 2.16
CA VAL A 67 7.84 4.43 1.79
C VAL A 67 7.68 5.70 2.65
N ASN A 68 6.45 6.16 2.88
CA ASN A 68 6.21 7.31 3.75
C ASN A 68 6.63 7.05 5.20
N LYS A 69 6.37 5.83 5.73
CA LYS A 69 6.78 5.45 7.07
C LYS A 69 8.31 5.42 7.20
N TYR A 70 8.99 4.88 6.19
CA TYR A 70 10.46 4.90 6.10
C TYR A 70 11.01 6.33 6.19
N PHE A 71 10.56 7.24 5.33
CA PHE A 71 11.06 8.61 5.33
C PHE A 71 10.63 9.42 6.57
N SER A 72 9.43 9.17 7.11
CA SER A 72 8.99 9.81 8.35
C SER A 72 9.79 9.35 9.57
N ALA A 73 10.22 8.08 9.59
CA ALA A 73 11.10 7.57 10.64
C ALA A 73 12.49 8.22 10.55
N LEU A 74 13.06 8.32 9.35
CA LEU A 74 14.32 9.05 9.13
C LEU A 74 14.23 10.52 9.55
N ASP A 75 13.15 11.23 9.19
CA ASP A 75 12.92 12.63 9.55
C ASP A 75 12.85 12.84 11.08
N ARG A 76 12.33 11.85 11.82
CA ARG A 76 12.30 11.86 13.30
C ARG A 76 13.59 11.36 13.95
N GLY A 77 14.57 10.89 13.18
CA GLY A 77 15.78 10.24 13.68
C GLY A 77 15.56 8.83 14.26
N ASP A 78 14.46 8.17 13.92
CA ASP A 78 14.16 6.79 14.30
C ASP A 78 14.71 5.82 13.24
N PHE A 79 16.03 5.60 13.28
CA PHE A 79 16.71 4.77 12.28
C PHE A 79 16.32 3.29 12.37
N THR A 80 15.92 2.81 13.54
CA THR A 80 15.44 1.43 13.72
C THR A 80 14.12 1.23 13.00
N GLU A 81 13.15 2.13 13.20
CA GLU A 81 11.86 2.03 12.52
C GLU A 81 12.01 2.14 10.99
N ALA A 82 12.88 3.03 10.50
CA ALA A 82 13.21 3.14 9.09
C ALA A 82 13.82 1.83 8.55
N TYR A 83 14.83 1.28 9.24
CA TYR A 83 15.49 0.03 8.88
C TYR A 83 14.52 -1.16 8.79
N GLU A 84 13.52 -1.21 9.68
CA GLU A 84 12.48 -2.25 9.67
C GLU A 84 11.52 -2.17 8.47
N GLN A 85 11.41 -1.02 7.81
CA GLN A 85 10.62 -0.91 6.56
C GLN A 85 11.33 -1.53 5.35
N MET A 86 12.65 -1.79 5.45
CA MET A 86 13.44 -2.39 4.38
C MET A 86 13.43 -3.91 4.47
N SER A 87 13.34 -4.57 3.31
CA SER A 87 13.36 -6.02 3.21
C SER A 87 14.68 -6.60 3.72
N ARG A 88 14.62 -7.76 4.38
CA ARG A 88 15.83 -8.51 4.77
C ARG A 88 16.70 -8.93 3.60
N SER A 89 16.12 -9.01 2.39
CA SER A 89 16.83 -9.35 1.16
C SER A 89 17.36 -8.13 0.41
N SER A 90 17.17 -6.91 0.95
CA SER A 90 17.73 -5.68 0.39
C SER A 90 19.20 -5.50 0.81
N ASP A 91 19.91 -4.60 0.13
CA ASP A 91 21.26 -4.18 0.48
C ASP A 91 21.27 -3.19 1.67
N ARG A 92 20.39 -3.39 2.67
CA ARG A 92 20.21 -2.47 3.81
C ARG A 92 21.35 -2.49 4.86
N GLY A 93 22.35 -3.36 4.69
CA GLY A 93 23.42 -3.55 5.67
C GLY A 93 22.91 -3.94 7.06
N THR A 94 23.71 -3.66 8.09
CA THR A 94 23.29 -3.80 9.49
C THR A 94 22.53 -2.56 9.98
N SER A 95 21.70 -2.72 11.01
CA SER A 95 20.98 -1.57 11.59
C SER A 95 21.91 -0.49 12.14
N SER A 96 23.11 -0.85 12.60
CA SER A 96 24.09 0.11 13.11
C SER A 96 24.73 0.92 11.98
N GLU A 97 25.19 0.27 10.92
CA GLU A 97 25.74 0.95 9.73
C GLU A 97 24.69 1.88 9.12
N PHE A 98 23.46 1.41 8.99
CA PHE A 98 22.34 2.23 8.50
C PHE A 98 22.13 3.48 9.37
N ALA A 99 22.16 3.35 10.70
CA ALA A 99 22.02 4.49 11.60
C ALA A 99 23.20 5.47 11.49
N GLU A 100 24.42 4.98 11.33
CA GLU A 100 25.62 5.81 11.14
C GLU A 100 25.56 6.60 9.82
N GLU A 101 25.19 5.96 8.72
CA GLU A 101 25.05 6.59 7.41
C GLU A 101 23.97 7.70 7.39
N ASN A 102 22.91 7.52 8.17
CA ASN A 102 21.77 8.45 8.22
C ASN A 102 21.83 9.42 9.41
N ALA A 103 22.85 9.35 10.28
CA ALA A 103 22.96 10.17 11.49
C ALA A 103 23.04 11.69 11.22
N GLY A 104 23.48 12.08 10.02
CA GLY A 104 23.63 13.47 9.60
C GLY A 104 22.32 14.16 9.19
N ILE A 105 21.23 13.41 9.05
CA ILE A 105 19.93 13.91 8.59
C ILE A 105 19.32 14.82 9.68
N GLU A 106 18.81 15.97 9.25
CA GLU A 106 18.03 16.91 10.07
C GLU A 106 16.56 16.89 9.68
N THR A 107 16.26 17.00 8.37
CA THR A 107 14.89 16.90 7.85
C THR A 107 14.86 16.20 6.50
N ILE A 108 13.77 15.49 6.20
CA ILE A 108 13.50 14.91 4.88
C ILE A 108 12.11 15.28 4.39
N THR A 109 12.01 15.67 3.12
CA THR A 109 10.73 15.81 2.42
C THR A 109 10.69 14.86 1.23
N VAL A 110 9.63 14.05 1.09
CA VAL A 110 9.44 13.11 -0.02
C VAL A 110 8.15 13.41 -0.78
N SER A 111 8.18 13.18 -2.10
CA SER A 111 7.03 13.30 -2.99
C SER A 111 7.04 12.16 -4.02
N PHE A 112 5.87 11.63 -4.37
CA PHE A 112 5.71 10.70 -5.48
C PHE A 112 5.49 11.51 -6.77
N THR A 113 6.27 11.22 -7.81
CA THR A 113 6.40 12.13 -8.97
C THR A 113 5.63 11.67 -10.21
N GLN A 114 5.33 10.38 -10.31
CA GLN A 114 4.63 9.77 -11.44
C GLN A 114 3.73 8.63 -10.94
N ASP A 115 2.98 8.04 -11.87
CA ASP A 115 2.18 6.85 -11.59
C ASP A 115 3.08 5.66 -11.25
N ALA A 116 2.55 4.78 -10.41
CA ALA A 116 3.26 3.58 -9.96
C ALA A 116 3.08 2.45 -10.96
N THR A 117 4.08 1.58 -11.06
CA THR A 117 4.00 0.35 -11.86
C THR A 117 3.82 -0.83 -10.92
N VAL A 118 2.84 -1.70 -11.20
CA VAL A 118 2.59 -2.94 -10.43
C VAL A 118 2.92 -4.14 -11.30
N ASN A 119 3.78 -5.03 -10.80
CA ASN A 119 4.15 -6.27 -11.47
C ASN A 119 3.97 -7.46 -10.51
N THR A 120 2.98 -8.29 -10.78
CA THR A 120 2.70 -9.50 -10.00
C THR A 120 3.28 -10.73 -10.70
N ASN A 121 4.09 -11.51 -9.98
CA ASN A 121 4.68 -12.75 -10.46
C ASN A 121 4.62 -13.83 -9.36
N THR A 122 5.23 -14.99 -9.61
CA THR A 122 5.22 -16.13 -8.68
C THR A 122 5.88 -15.84 -7.33
N ASN A 123 6.77 -14.85 -7.26
CA ASN A 123 7.52 -14.49 -6.06
C ASN A 123 6.80 -13.41 -5.23
N GLY A 124 5.71 -12.84 -5.75
CA GLY A 124 4.93 -11.80 -5.08
C GLY A 124 4.55 -10.65 -6.01
N THR A 125 4.20 -9.52 -5.40
CA THR A 125 3.85 -8.28 -6.09
C THR A 125 4.96 -7.26 -5.87
N GLU A 126 5.61 -6.87 -6.96
CA GLU A 126 6.59 -5.79 -6.99
C GLU A 126 5.92 -4.50 -7.45
N ILE A 127 6.19 -3.40 -6.75
CA ILE A 127 5.61 -2.10 -7.01
C ILE A 127 6.73 -1.08 -7.11
N GLU A 128 6.85 -0.45 -8.28
CA GLU A 128 7.77 0.64 -8.51
C GLU A 128 7.06 1.97 -8.27
N LEU A 129 7.61 2.77 -7.35
CA LEU A 129 7.11 4.08 -6.95
C LEU A 129 8.10 5.17 -7.34
N PRO A 130 7.86 5.89 -8.46
CA PRO A 130 8.65 7.06 -8.81
C PRO A 130 8.52 8.14 -7.74
N LEU A 131 9.66 8.64 -7.27
CA LEU A 131 9.72 9.60 -6.16
C LEU A 131 10.87 10.59 -6.31
N ARG A 132 10.74 11.68 -5.56
CA ARG A 132 11.78 12.68 -5.35
C ARG A 132 11.79 13.06 -3.87
N TYR A 133 12.97 13.08 -3.27
CA TYR A 133 13.13 13.50 -1.89
C TYR A 133 14.31 14.45 -1.72
N THR A 134 14.19 15.32 -0.72
CA THR A 134 15.22 16.30 -0.36
C THR A 134 15.63 16.05 1.09
N VAL A 135 16.93 15.99 1.34
CA VAL A 135 17.53 15.83 2.66
C VAL A 135 18.24 17.13 3.02
N LYS A 136 17.87 17.69 4.17
CA LYS A 136 18.66 18.72 4.85
C LYS A 136 19.49 18.04 5.93
N THR A 137 20.78 18.28 5.92
CA THR A 137 21.71 17.76 6.93
C THR A 137 21.91 18.76 8.06
N LYS A 138 22.38 18.28 9.21
CA LYS A 138 22.72 19.12 10.38
C LYS A 138 23.79 20.18 10.11
N ASN A 139 24.54 20.03 9.02
CA ASN A 139 25.56 20.99 8.57
C ASN A 139 25.00 21.98 7.52
N GLU A 140 23.67 22.09 7.41
CA GLU A 140 22.95 22.96 6.47
C GLU A 140 23.12 22.62 4.98
N ASN A 141 23.77 21.50 4.65
CA ASN A 141 23.78 21.00 3.27
C ASN A 141 22.38 20.50 2.90
N THR A 142 21.93 20.86 1.70
CA THR A 142 20.67 20.37 1.12
C THR A 142 20.98 19.56 -0.12
N GLU A 143 20.46 18.34 -0.18
CA GLU A 143 20.67 17.42 -1.30
C GLU A 143 19.31 16.90 -1.76
N THR A 144 19.09 16.88 -3.07
CA THR A 144 17.85 16.36 -3.65
C THR A 144 18.16 15.13 -4.49
N TYR A 145 17.28 14.15 -4.43
CA TYR A 145 17.40 12.88 -5.11
C TYR A 145 16.10 12.57 -5.84
N SER A 146 16.20 12.02 -7.05
CA SER A 146 15.07 11.52 -7.81
C SER A 146 15.32 10.12 -8.36
N GLY A 147 14.25 9.36 -8.54
CA GLY A 147 14.32 7.98 -9.00
C GLY A 147 13.08 7.20 -8.58
N SER A 148 13.25 5.95 -8.18
CA SER A 148 12.14 5.10 -7.74
C SER A 148 12.48 4.26 -6.51
N ALA A 149 11.46 4.02 -5.67
CA ALA A 149 11.51 2.96 -4.66
C ALA A 149 10.83 1.71 -5.23
N ILE A 150 11.45 0.55 -5.02
CA ILE A 150 10.88 -0.73 -5.38
C ILE A 150 10.43 -1.40 -4.07
N VAL A 151 9.12 -1.63 -3.95
CA VAL A 151 8.48 -2.25 -2.80
C VAL A 151 7.99 -3.64 -3.19
N LEU A 152 8.26 -4.63 -2.36
CA LEU A 152 7.87 -6.01 -2.59
C LEU A 152 6.92 -6.46 -1.48
N LYS A 153 5.80 -7.07 -1.87
CA LYS A 153 5.05 -8.00 -1.02
C LYS A 153 5.35 -9.41 -1.50
N ALA A 154 6.05 -10.19 -0.69
CA ALA A 154 6.41 -11.57 -1.02
C ALA A 154 5.16 -12.44 -1.19
N SER A 155 5.27 -13.54 -1.93
CA SER A 155 4.20 -14.53 -2.06
C SER A 155 3.82 -15.11 -0.68
N GLY A 156 2.55 -14.97 -0.29
CA GLY A 156 2.02 -15.39 1.00
C GLY A 156 0.89 -14.46 1.45
N GLU A 157 -0.16 -15.00 2.06
CA GLU A 157 -1.34 -14.22 2.45
C GLU A 157 -0.99 -13.15 3.51
N ASP A 158 -0.08 -13.48 4.43
CA ASP A 158 0.38 -12.63 5.54
C ASP A 158 1.69 -11.88 5.26
N SER A 159 2.15 -11.83 4.01
CA SER A 159 3.39 -11.13 3.67
C SER A 159 3.19 -9.62 3.75
N ASP A 160 4.05 -8.95 4.53
CA ASP A 160 4.09 -7.49 4.61
C ASP A 160 4.78 -6.87 3.37
N TYR A 161 4.40 -5.63 3.07
CA TYR A 161 5.11 -4.79 2.12
C TYR A 161 6.43 -4.28 2.71
N GLN A 162 7.52 -4.42 1.97
CA GLN A 162 8.83 -3.92 2.38
C GLN A 162 9.60 -3.29 1.21
N ILE A 163 10.43 -2.29 1.50
CA ILE A 163 11.29 -1.66 0.50
C ILE A 163 12.41 -2.64 0.15
N LEU A 164 12.46 -3.08 -1.11
CA LEU A 164 13.51 -3.96 -1.61
C LEU A 164 14.76 -3.16 -2.01
N LYS A 165 14.58 -1.98 -2.62
CA LYS A 165 15.68 -1.09 -3.03
C LYS A 165 15.16 0.31 -3.35
N MET A 166 16.05 1.28 -3.29
CA MET A 166 15.83 2.63 -3.79
C MET A 166 16.84 2.91 -4.91
N ASN A 167 16.33 3.08 -6.13
CA ASN A 167 17.12 3.43 -7.30
C ASN A 167 17.02 4.94 -7.49
N VAL A 168 17.84 5.69 -6.76
CA VAL A 168 17.77 7.14 -6.72
C VAL A 168 19.12 7.74 -7.08
N THR A 169 19.09 8.84 -7.83
CA THR A 169 20.27 9.59 -8.23
C THR A 169 20.17 10.99 -7.64
N ARG A 170 21.30 11.53 -7.16
CA ARG A 170 21.37 12.92 -6.73
C ARG A 170 21.11 13.83 -7.92
N GLU A 171 20.20 14.79 -7.75
CA GLU A 171 20.03 15.87 -8.71
C GLU A 171 21.23 16.80 -8.60
N ASP A 172 21.92 17.03 -9.71
CA ASP A 172 23.07 17.95 -9.77
C ASP A 172 22.64 19.32 -9.22
N SER A 173 23.41 19.83 -8.27
CA SER A 173 23.26 21.15 -7.64
C SER A 173 23.92 22.26 -8.45
#